data_AF-A0A382TU39-F1
#
_entry.id   AF-A0A382TU39-F1
#
_cell.length_a   1.000
_cell.length_b   1.000
_cell.length_c   1.000
_cell.angle_alpha   90.00
_cell.angle_beta   90.00
_cell.angle_gamma   90.00
#
_symmetry.space_group_name_H-M   'P 1'
#
loop_
_entity.id
_entity.type
_entity.pdbx_description
1 polymer ?
#
loop_
_entity_poly.entity_id
_entity_poly.type
_entity_poly.pdbx_seq_one_letter_code
_entity_poly.pdbx_strand_id
1 'polypeptide(L)'
;MSLRIIIKDSGGSRSLSESELPLHIGSDTSADIKILGVLSSTSVALIGVLGDRAFVQSTGAAETIKVDGEAITSTTWLADGNVLSVGGIEVHCQTGADQMQLEVTYPKASYQTLPPDLQAEKEAVAGTITPLRTRRTRKAEGGPEERRHKIVQSSVYGALALLAALAFYGFTVKPVLIETDPDYAEIEITGGLLMPRLGGRYLLRQGDYTVAMAAAGYVSLKQPITV
;
A
#
# COMPACT_ATOMS: atom_id res chain seq x y z
N MET A 1 -0.95 -32.12 -14.87
CA MET A 1 -2.28 -32.20 -14.22
C MET A 1 -2.73 -30.77 -14.00
N SER A 2 -3.98 -30.43 -14.29
CA SER A 2 -4.50 -29.08 -14.08
C SER A 2 -5.36 -29.10 -12.83
N LEU A 3 -5.05 -28.26 -11.84
CA LEU A 3 -5.82 -28.21 -10.61
C LEU A 3 -7.24 -27.68 -10.89
N ARG A 4 -8.26 -28.43 -10.46
CA ARG A 4 -9.65 -27.97 -10.52
C ARG A 4 -10.06 -27.34 -9.20
N ILE A 5 -10.50 -26.10 -9.24
CA ILE A 5 -10.94 -25.37 -8.05
C ILE A 5 -12.46 -25.37 -8.04
N ILE A 6 -13.08 -25.69 -6.90
CA ILE A 6 -14.54 -25.66 -6.75
C ILE A 6 -14.86 -24.74 -5.59
N ILE A 7 -15.63 -23.69 -5.86
CA ILE A 7 -16.17 -22.81 -4.83
C ILE A 7 -17.64 -23.16 -4.63
N LYS A 8 -18.01 -23.48 -3.40
CA LYS A 8 -19.40 -23.68 -2.97
C LYS A 8 -19.79 -22.54 -2.04
N ASP A 9 -20.86 -21.84 -2.37
CA ASP A 9 -21.42 -20.76 -1.57
C ASP A 9 -22.95 -20.91 -1.46
N SER A 10 -23.60 -19.96 -0.80
CA SER A 10 -25.07 -19.94 -0.66
C SER A 10 -25.81 -19.78 -2.00
N GLY A 11 -25.14 -19.35 -3.06
CA GLY A 11 -25.67 -19.19 -4.41
C GLY A 11 -25.46 -20.41 -5.31
N GLY A 12 -24.67 -21.41 -4.88
CA GLY A 12 -24.46 -22.65 -5.60
C GLY A 12 -23.00 -23.08 -5.65
N SER A 13 -22.64 -23.89 -6.65
CA SER A 13 -21.27 -24.34 -6.88
C SER A 13 -20.77 -23.85 -8.23
N ARG A 14 -19.56 -23.28 -8.26
CA ARG A 14 -18.85 -22.93 -9.49
C ARG A 14 -17.50 -23.63 -9.52
N SER A 15 -17.05 -24.02 -10.71
CA SER A 15 -15.71 -24.57 -10.90
C SER A 15 -14.84 -23.60 -11.68
N LEU A 16 -13.64 -23.38 -11.15
CA LEU A 16 -12.60 -22.53 -11.71
C LEU A 16 -11.39 -23.40 -12.08
N SER A 17 -10.56 -22.85 -12.95
CA SER A 17 -9.30 -23.40 -13.41
C SER A 17 -8.12 -22.70 -12.73
N GLU A 18 -6.94 -23.31 -12.77
CA GLU A 18 -5.72 -22.75 -12.21
C GLU A 18 -5.34 -21.37 -12.83
N SER A 19 -5.75 -21.08 -14.07
CA SER A 19 -5.52 -19.78 -14.70
C SER A 19 -6.32 -18.62 -14.11
N GLU A 20 -7.32 -18.91 -13.27
CA GLU A 20 -8.13 -17.92 -12.56
C GLU A 20 -7.55 -17.59 -11.17
N LEU A 21 -6.40 -18.18 -10.81
CA LEU A 21 -5.66 -17.82 -9.61
C LEU A 21 -4.86 -16.51 -9.80
N PRO A 22 -4.60 -15.77 -8.71
CA PRO A 22 -5.07 -16.02 -7.35
C PRO A 22 -6.54 -15.63 -7.16
N LEU A 23 -7.28 -16.41 -6.36
CA LEU A 23 -8.64 -16.07 -5.96
C LEU A 23 -8.63 -14.88 -5.02
N HIS A 24 -9.56 -13.97 -5.23
CA HIS A 24 -9.68 -12.76 -4.44
C HIS A 24 -10.79 -12.87 -3.39
N ILE A 25 -10.47 -12.54 -2.14
CA ILE A 25 -11.42 -12.44 -1.04
C ILE A 25 -11.56 -10.97 -0.65
N GLY A 26 -12.77 -10.44 -0.72
CA GLY A 26 -13.01 -9.02 -0.51
C GLY A 26 -14.49 -8.62 -0.54
N SER A 27 -14.76 -7.33 -0.37
CA SER A 27 -16.11 -6.75 -0.46
C SER A 27 -16.40 -6.06 -1.80
N ASP A 28 -15.42 -5.99 -2.72
CA ASP A 28 -15.64 -5.40 -4.04
C ASP A 28 -16.40 -6.31 -5.02
N THR A 29 -16.77 -5.73 -6.16
CA THR A 29 -17.53 -6.43 -7.20
C THR A 29 -16.71 -7.49 -7.92
N SER A 30 -15.39 -7.35 -7.94
CA SER A 30 -14.43 -8.25 -8.58
C SER A 30 -14.01 -9.44 -7.71
N ALA A 31 -14.35 -9.44 -6.41
CA ALA A 31 -14.00 -10.51 -5.50
C ALA A 31 -14.66 -11.84 -5.88
N ASP A 32 -13.85 -12.90 -5.93
CA ASP A 32 -14.29 -14.28 -6.15
C ASP A 32 -15.06 -14.79 -4.95
N ILE A 33 -14.58 -14.54 -3.72
CA ILE A 33 -15.31 -14.82 -2.48
C ILE A 33 -15.70 -13.49 -1.86
N LYS A 34 -16.99 -13.18 -1.91
CA LYS A 34 -17.54 -11.91 -1.46
C LYS A 34 -17.79 -11.93 0.04
N ILE A 35 -17.30 -10.92 0.73
CA ILE A 35 -17.64 -10.66 2.12
C ILE A 35 -18.77 -9.63 2.12
N LEU A 36 -19.90 -10.00 2.75
CA LEU A 36 -21.05 -9.13 2.87
C LEU A 36 -20.88 -8.19 4.07
N GLY A 37 -20.92 -6.89 3.85
CA GLY A 37 -20.86 -5.88 4.90
C GLY A 37 -19.90 -4.75 4.59
N VAL A 38 -19.75 -3.83 5.55
CA VAL A 38 -18.78 -2.73 5.46
C VAL A 38 -17.45 -3.24 6.01
N LEU A 39 -16.46 -3.38 5.13
CA LEU A 39 -15.08 -3.66 5.51
C LEU A 39 -14.26 -2.38 5.46
N SER A 40 -13.19 -2.31 6.25
CA SER A 40 -12.22 -1.22 6.20
C SER A 40 -11.41 -1.19 4.89
N SER A 41 -11.35 -2.31 4.18
CA SER A 41 -10.67 -2.48 2.90
C SER A 41 -11.51 -3.32 1.95
N THR A 42 -11.43 -3.02 0.65
CA THR A 42 -12.14 -3.79 -0.37
C THR A 42 -11.53 -5.16 -0.65
N SER A 43 -10.21 -5.26 -0.48
CA SER A 43 -9.41 -6.48 -0.68
C SER A 43 -8.81 -6.93 0.64
N VAL A 44 -9.09 -8.16 1.06
CA VAL A 44 -8.65 -8.69 2.36
C VAL A 44 -7.63 -9.81 2.21
N ALA A 45 -7.90 -10.79 1.35
CA ALA A 45 -7.03 -11.94 1.17
C ALA A 45 -6.91 -12.38 -0.29
N LEU A 46 -5.82 -13.06 -0.59
CA LEU A 46 -5.59 -13.75 -1.86
C LEU A 46 -5.33 -15.23 -1.58
N ILE A 47 -5.98 -16.13 -2.31
CA ILE A 47 -5.69 -17.57 -2.28
C ILE A 47 -5.01 -17.93 -3.58
N GLY A 48 -3.78 -18.44 -3.49
CA GLY A 48 -3.02 -18.89 -4.64
C GLY A 48 -2.60 -20.34 -4.50
N VAL A 49 -1.98 -20.86 -5.55
CA VAL A 49 -1.34 -22.17 -5.56
C VAL A 49 0.07 -21.98 -6.08
N LEU A 50 1.03 -22.63 -5.42
CA LEU A 50 2.43 -22.66 -5.86
C LEU A 50 2.90 -24.10 -5.87
N GLY A 51 3.14 -24.63 -7.08
CA GLY A 51 3.41 -26.05 -7.26
C GLY A 51 2.14 -26.87 -6.98
N ASP A 52 2.17 -27.70 -5.94
CA ASP A 52 1.09 -28.58 -5.51
C ASP A 52 0.40 -28.11 -4.22
N ARG A 53 0.76 -26.93 -3.70
CA ARG A 53 0.28 -26.42 -2.41
C ARG A 53 -0.48 -25.11 -2.55
N ALA A 54 -1.65 -25.06 -1.93
CA ALA A 54 -2.43 -23.84 -1.80
C ALA A 54 -1.89 -22.98 -0.66
N PHE A 55 -1.96 -21.67 -0.82
CA PHE A 55 -1.60 -20.70 0.22
C PHE A 55 -2.63 -19.58 0.27
N VAL A 56 -2.78 -19.00 1.46
CA VAL A 56 -3.52 -17.75 1.67
C VAL A 56 -2.54 -16.65 2.02
N GLN A 57 -2.74 -15.47 1.44
CA GLN A 57 -1.95 -14.28 1.71
C GLN A 57 -2.88 -13.16 2.16
N SER A 58 -2.56 -12.58 3.33
CA SER A 58 -3.19 -11.33 3.77
C SER A 58 -2.71 -10.17 2.91
N THR A 59 -3.63 -9.29 2.50
CA THR A 59 -3.30 -8.06 1.74
C THR A 59 -2.76 -6.93 2.63
N GLY A 60 -2.61 -7.18 3.94
CA GLY A 60 -2.18 -6.16 4.92
C GLY A 60 -3.29 -5.17 5.28
N ALA A 61 -4.54 -5.50 4.93
CA ALA A 61 -5.72 -4.78 5.34
C ALA A 61 -5.90 -4.76 6.87
N ALA A 62 -6.66 -3.79 7.40
CA ALA A 62 -6.99 -3.71 8.81
C ALA A 62 -7.82 -4.91 9.32
N GLU A 63 -8.46 -5.65 8.40
CA GLU A 63 -9.25 -6.83 8.72
C GLU A 63 -8.33 -8.03 9.02
N THR A 64 -8.48 -8.62 10.20
CA THR A 64 -7.65 -9.76 10.61
C THR A 64 -8.19 -11.04 10.00
N ILE A 65 -7.43 -11.67 9.10
CA ILE A 65 -7.70 -13.03 8.63
C ILE A 65 -7.17 -14.00 9.66
N LYS A 66 -7.95 -15.05 9.93
CA LYS A 66 -7.53 -16.16 10.78
C LYS A 66 -7.50 -17.46 9.99
N VAL A 67 -6.47 -18.26 10.21
CA VAL A 67 -6.39 -19.66 9.75
C VAL A 67 -6.48 -20.52 10.99
N ASP A 68 -7.49 -21.38 11.07
CA ASP A 68 -7.78 -22.23 12.24
C ASP A 68 -7.86 -21.44 13.56
N GLY A 69 -8.32 -20.19 13.49
CA GLY A 69 -8.43 -19.29 14.64
C GLY A 69 -7.18 -18.44 14.95
N GLU A 70 -6.03 -18.72 14.33
CA GLU A 70 -4.80 -17.94 14.49
C GLU A 70 -4.71 -16.80 13.46
N ALA A 71 -4.45 -15.58 13.94
CA ALA A 71 -4.35 -14.40 13.09
C ALA A 71 -3.08 -14.44 12.22
N ILE A 72 -3.26 -14.34 10.91
CA ILE A 72 -2.14 -14.30 9.96
C ILE A 72 -1.88 -12.87 9.49
N THR A 73 -0.60 -12.50 9.42
CA THR A 73 -0.14 -11.19 8.94
C THR A 73 0.62 -11.29 7.61
N SER A 74 0.89 -12.51 7.15
CA SER A 74 1.65 -12.79 5.92
C SER A 74 1.11 -14.05 5.24
N THR A 75 1.86 -14.58 4.27
CA THR A 75 1.49 -15.80 3.53
C THR A 75 1.59 -17.04 4.41
N THR A 76 0.51 -17.83 4.42
CA THR A 76 0.41 -19.09 5.17
C THR A 76 -0.04 -20.20 4.23
N TRP A 77 0.59 -21.38 4.34
CA TRP A 77 0.19 -22.56 3.58
C TRP A 77 -1.14 -23.10 4.06
N LEU A 78 -2.01 -23.48 3.13
CA LEU A 78 -3.27 -24.15 3.40
C LEU A 78 -3.07 -25.66 3.31
N ALA A 79 -3.41 -26.35 4.39
CA ALA A 79 -3.53 -27.80 4.47
C ALA A 79 -5.00 -28.23 4.29
N ASP A 80 -5.20 -29.52 4.06
CA ASP A 80 -6.53 -30.10 3.97
C ASP A 80 -7.26 -29.97 5.32
N GLY A 81 -8.48 -29.45 5.27
CA GLY A 81 -9.32 -29.21 6.45
C GLY A 81 -9.12 -27.86 7.14
N ASN A 82 -8.20 -27.00 6.68
CA ASN A 82 -8.06 -25.67 7.26
C ASN A 82 -9.32 -24.82 7.10
N VAL A 83 -9.60 -24.02 8.12
CA VAL A 83 -10.73 -23.07 8.13
C VAL A 83 -10.18 -21.65 8.12
N LEU A 84 -10.58 -20.88 7.12
CA LEU A 84 -10.28 -19.45 7.03
C LEU A 84 -11.46 -18.65 7.59
N SER A 85 -11.22 -17.80 8.58
CA SER A 85 -12.24 -16.88 9.10
C SER A 85 -11.84 -15.44 8.79
N VAL A 86 -12.71 -14.72 8.09
CA VAL A 86 -12.46 -13.34 7.65
C VAL A 86 -13.78 -12.58 7.50
N GLY A 87 -13.88 -11.36 8.05
CA GLY A 87 -15.06 -10.50 7.85
C GLY A 87 -16.41 -11.14 8.20
N GLY A 88 -16.43 -12.09 9.15
CA GLY A 88 -17.63 -12.81 9.57
C GLY A 88 -18.00 -14.03 8.72
N ILE A 89 -17.31 -14.31 7.61
CA ILE A 89 -17.46 -15.55 6.84
C ILE A 89 -16.43 -16.60 7.28
N GLU A 90 -16.79 -17.88 7.09
CA GLU A 90 -15.91 -19.03 7.29
C GLU A 90 -15.75 -19.78 5.97
N VAL A 91 -14.51 -20.02 5.55
CA VAL A 91 -14.19 -20.77 4.33
C VAL A 91 -13.46 -22.05 4.72
N HIS A 92 -14.13 -23.18 4.52
CA HIS A 92 -13.54 -24.50 4.73
C HIS A 92 -12.77 -24.90 3.47
N CYS A 93 -11.46 -25.11 3.64
CA CYS A 93 -10.55 -25.46 2.56
C CYS A 93 -10.30 -26.97 2.59
N GLN A 94 -10.69 -27.67 1.53
CA GLN A 94 -10.31 -29.05 1.28
C GLN A 94 -9.32 -29.08 0.13
N THR A 95 -8.10 -29.55 0.37
CA THR A 95 -7.02 -29.55 -0.63
C THR A 95 -6.62 -30.99 -0.94
N GLY A 96 -6.80 -31.38 -2.20
CA GLY A 96 -6.36 -32.66 -2.75
C GLY A 96 -5.38 -32.45 -3.91
N ALA A 97 -4.81 -33.54 -4.43
CA ALA A 97 -3.75 -33.49 -5.45
C ALA A 97 -4.18 -32.80 -6.77
N ASP A 98 -5.41 -33.05 -7.23
CA ASP A 98 -5.93 -32.51 -8.49
C ASP A 98 -7.18 -31.63 -8.31
N GLN A 99 -7.61 -31.43 -7.05
CA GLN A 99 -8.82 -30.67 -6.74
C GLN A 99 -8.70 -29.91 -5.43
N MET A 100 -9.07 -28.62 -5.45
CA MET A 100 -9.25 -27.80 -4.25
C MET A 100 -10.72 -27.40 -4.13
N GLN A 101 -11.37 -27.73 -3.01
CA GLN A 101 -12.73 -27.29 -2.72
C GLN A 101 -12.72 -26.22 -1.61
N LEU A 102 -13.46 -25.14 -1.85
CA LEU A 102 -13.62 -24.01 -0.94
C LEU A 102 -15.11 -23.88 -0.64
N GLU A 103 -15.51 -24.21 0.58
CA GLU A 103 -16.91 -24.10 1.02
C GLU A 103 -17.08 -22.88 1.91
N VAL A 104 -17.88 -21.91 1.45
CA VAL A 104 -18.06 -20.61 2.07
C VAL A 104 -19.37 -20.59 2.86
N THR A 105 -19.25 -20.46 4.17
CA THR A 105 -20.36 -20.28 5.10
C THR A 105 -20.50 -18.80 5.46
N TYR A 106 -21.67 -18.25 5.17
CA TYR A 106 -22.03 -16.89 5.55
C TYR A 106 -22.72 -16.87 6.91
N PRO A 107 -22.49 -15.82 7.73
CA PRO A 107 -23.20 -15.68 8.99
C PRO A 107 -24.69 -15.51 8.69
N LYS A 108 -25.52 -16.39 9.25
CA LYS A 108 -26.97 -16.23 9.17
C LYS A 108 -27.33 -14.97 9.94
N ALA A 109 -27.92 -14.01 9.24
CA ALA A 109 -28.47 -12.83 9.90
C ALA A 109 -29.56 -13.28 10.88
N SER A 110 -29.27 -13.20 12.18
CA SER A 110 -30.18 -13.54 13.27
C SER A 110 -31.18 -12.41 13.48
N TYR A 111 -31.93 -12.04 12.45
CA TYR A 111 -33.12 -11.21 12.61
C TYR A 111 -34.29 -12.12 12.97
N GLN A 112 -34.32 -12.61 14.22
CA GLN A 112 -35.59 -12.99 14.83
C GLN A 112 -36.32 -11.70 15.15
N THR A 113 -37.08 -11.20 14.19
CA THR A 113 -38.10 -10.18 14.43
C THR A 113 -39.27 -10.87 15.12
N LEU A 114 -39.07 -11.28 16.38
CA LEU A 114 -40.22 -11.53 17.24
C LEU A 114 -40.89 -10.16 17.48
N PRO A 115 -42.18 -10.01 17.19
CA PRO A 115 -42.89 -8.77 17.46
C PRO A 115 -42.81 -8.43 18.96
N PRO A 116 -42.71 -7.14 19.35
CA PRO A 116 -42.64 -6.73 20.74
C PRO A 116 -43.85 -7.23 21.54
N ASP A 117 -43.62 -7.77 22.74
CA ASP A 117 -44.68 -8.12 23.68
C ASP A 117 -45.19 -6.85 24.39
N LEU A 118 -46.34 -6.36 23.94
CA LEU A 118 -46.97 -5.14 24.43
C LEU A 118 -47.39 -5.21 25.91
N GLN A 119 -47.42 -6.39 26.53
CA GLN A 119 -47.78 -6.53 27.94
C GLN A 119 -46.62 -6.22 28.89
N ALA A 120 -45.38 -6.58 28.52
CA ALA A 120 -44.19 -6.29 29.32
C ALA A 120 -43.88 -4.78 29.42
N GLU A 121 -44.28 -4.01 28.41
CA GLU A 121 -44.03 -2.56 28.36
C GLU A 121 -44.99 -1.76 29.27
N LYS A 122 -46.20 -2.28 29.54
CA LYS A 122 -47.18 -1.59 30.40
C LYS A 122 -46.76 -1.50 31.88
N GLU A 123 -45.98 -2.47 32.36
CA GLU A 123 -45.43 -2.42 33.73
C GLU A 123 -44.17 -1.54 33.83
N ALA A 124 -43.41 -1.37 32.74
CA ALA A 124 -42.17 -0.60 32.75
C ALA A 124 -42.37 0.92 32.62
N VAL A 125 -43.51 1.39 32.10
CA VAL A 125 -43.75 2.81 31.75
C VAL A 125 -44.56 3.56 32.83
N ALA A 126 -44.36 3.22 34.10
CA ALA A 126 -44.86 4.02 35.25
C ALA A 126 -43.80 4.99 35.82
N GLY A 127 -42.74 5.29 35.06
CA GLY A 127 -41.70 6.26 35.41
C GLY A 127 -41.95 7.63 34.79
N THR A 128 -42.02 8.69 35.60
CA THR A 128 -42.08 10.08 35.16
C THR A 128 -40.93 10.40 34.21
N ILE A 129 -41.25 10.68 32.95
CA ILE A 129 -40.29 11.05 31.91
C ILE A 129 -39.69 12.42 32.25
N THR A 130 -38.46 12.44 32.74
CA THR A 130 -37.69 13.68 32.92
C THR A 130 -37.01 14.02 31.59
N PRO A 131 -37.14 15.26 31.07
CA PRO A 131 -36.49 15.63 29.82
C PRO A 131 -34.97 15.62 30.01
N LEU A 132 -34.29 14.73 29.28
CA LEU A 132 -32.84 14.72 29.20
C LEU A 132 -32.38 15.98 28.45
N ARG A 133 -31.65 16.87 29.13
CA ARG A 133 -31.02 18.03 28.47
C ARG A 133 -30.00 17.51 27.44
N THR A 134 -30.34 17.64 26.17
CA THR A 134 -29.43 17.32 25.07
C THR A 134 -28.31 18.35 25.05
N ARG A 135 -27.16 18.01 25.62
CA ARG A 135 -25.93 18.74 25.35
C ARG A 135 -25.55 18.41 23.91
N ARG A 136 -25.58 19.41 23.01
CA ARG A 136 -24.84 19.29 21.75
C ARG A 136 -23.39 19.04 22.13
N THR A 137 -22.96 17.79 22.05
CA THR A 137 -21.55 17.49 21.87
C THR A 137 -21.16 18.21 20.59
N ARG A 138 -20.40 19.30 20.72
CA ARG A 138 -19.60 19.78 19.59
C ARG A 138 -18.90 18.53 19.07
N LYS A 139 -19.25 18.12 17.85
CA LYS A 139 -18.48 17.17 17.07
C LYS A 139 -17.04 17.61 17.23
N ALA A 140 -16.23 16.81 17.93
CA ALA A 140 -14.80 17.06 17.98
C ALA A 140 -14.35 16.99 16.53
N GLU A 141 -14.11 18.14 15.94
CA GLU A 141 -13.65 18.26 14.56
C GLU A 141 -12.31 17.54 14.46
N GLY A 142 -12.26 16.53 13.59
CA GLY A 142 -11.06 16.03 12.96
C GLY A 142 -10.01 15.41 13.88
N GLY A 143 -10.14 14.12 14.16
CA GLY A 143 -8.97 13.30 14.50
C GLY A 143 -7.92 13.36 13.38
N PRO A 144 -6.62 13.21 13.68
CA PRO A 144 -5.51 13.46 12.75
C PRO A 144 -5.40 12.49 11.56
N GLU A 145 -6.30 11.51 11.42
CA GLU A 145 -6.22 10.50 10.37
C GLU A 145 -6.44 11.06 8.96
N GLU A 146 -7.37 11.99 8.77
CA GLU A 146 -7.68 12.54 7.44
C GLU A 146 -6.57 13.48 6.93
N ARG A 147 -5.83 14.10 7.87
CA ARG A 147 -4.69 14.97 7.56
C ARG A 147 -3.46 14.17 7.12
N ARG A 148 -3.31 12.94 7.63
CA ARG A 148 -2.17 12.07 7.32
C ARG A 148 -2.20 11.62 5.85
N HIS A 149 -3.37 11.31 5.30
CA HIS A 149 -3.49 10.92 3.89
C HIS A 149 -3.17 12.07 2.91
N LYS A 150 -3.57 13.32 3.24
CA LYS A 150 -3.23 14.50 2.43
C LYS A 150 -1.73 14.87 2.49
N ILE A 151 -1.06 14.65 3.63
CA ILE A 151 0.38 14.94 3.79
C ILE A 151 1.26 13.91 3.06
N VAL A 152 0.87 12.62 3.08
CA VAL A 152 1.62 11.58 2.36
C VAL A 152 1.49 11.76 0.84
N GLN A 153 0.30 12.12 0.34
CA GLN A 153 0.13 12.44 -1.08
C GLN A 153 0.93 13.66 -1.54
N SER A 154 1.04 14.73 -0.74
CA SER A 154 1.89 15.88 -1.09
C SER A 154 3.38 15.55 -1.11
N SER A 155 3.82 14.61 -0.28
CA SER A 155 5.22 14.17 -0.24
C SER A 155 5.64 13.49 -1.56
N VAL A 156 4.75 12.69 -2.16
CA VAL A 156 5.02 12.00 -3.44
C VAL A 156 5.21 13.00 -4.58
N TYR A 157 4.35 14.01 -4.68
CA TYR A 157 4.50 15.06 -5.70
C TYR A 157 5.79 15.87 -5.50
N GLY A 158 6.15 16.17 -4.25
CA GLY A 158 7.41 16.85 -3.93
C GLY A 158 8.63 16.02 -4.35
N ALA A 159 8.64 14.72 -4.03
CA ALA A 159 9.72 13.81 -4.41
C ALA A 159 9.83 13.65 -5.94
N LEU A 160 8.70 13.55 -6.64
CA LEU A 160 8.67 13.45 -8.10
C LEU A 160 9.17 14.74 -8.77
N ALA A 161 8.76 15.90 -8.26
CA ALA A 161 9.23 17.19 -8.75
C ALA A 161 10.74 17.37 -8.52
N LEU A 162 11.26 16.94 -7.37
CA LEU A 162 12.70 16.92 -7.08
C LEU A 162 13.45 16.01 -8.05
N LEU A 163 12.96 14.79 -8.29
CA LEU A 163 13.55 13.86 -9.26
C LEU A 163 13.54 14.43 -10.67
N ALA A 164 12.44 15.04 -11.10
CA ALA A 164 12.34 15.70 -12.39
C ALA A 164 13.32 16.88 -12.51
N ALA A 165 13.49 17.67 -11.45
CA ALA A 165 14.46 18.76 -11.42
C ALA A 165 15.91 18.25 -11.50
N LEU A 166 16.24 17.16 -10.80
CA LEU A 166 17.55 16.52 -10.88
C LEU A 166 17.82 15.91 -12.27
N ALA A 167 16.83 15.24 -12.86
CA ALA A 167 16.93 14.68 -14.21
C ALA A 167 17.10 15.80 -15.26
N PHE A 168 16.32 16.87 -15.16
CA PHE A 168 16.45 18.04 -16.01
C PHE A 168 17.82 18.70 -15.86
N TYR A 169 18.31 18.83 -14.62
CA TYR A 169 19.66 19.31 -14.34
C TYR A 169 20.70 18.45 -15.05
N GLY A 170 20.65 17.12 -14.87
CA GLY A 170 21.56 16.18 -15.53
C GLY A 170 21.55 16.29 -17.07
N PHE A 171 20.41 16.58 -17.69
CA PHE A 171 20.32 16.77 -19.14
C PHE A 171 20.94 18.08 -19.63
N THR A 172 20.96 19.13 -18.80
CA THR A 172 21.50 20.45 -19.16
C THR A 172 23.00 20.63 -18.91
N VAL A 173 23.63 19.68 -18.22
CA VAL A 173 25.01 19.81 -17.76
C VAL A 173 25.98 19.08 -18.70
N LYS A 174 27.09 19.73 -19.02
CA LYS A 174 28.18 19.16 -19.81
C LYS A 174 29.35 18.77 -18.90
N PRO A 175 29.94 17.57 -19.08
CA PRO A 175 31.13 17.18 -18.35
C PRO A 175 32.37 17.85 -18.97
N VAL A 176 33.00 18.76 -18.22
CA VAL A 176 34.23 19.46 -18.62
C VAL A 176 35.41 18.88 -17.85
N LEU A 177 36.43 18.42 -18.56
CA LEU A 177 37.71 18.02 -17.98
C LEU A 177 38.64 19.22 -18.01
N ILE A 178 39.17 19.61 -16.85
CA ILE A 178 40.21 20.64 -16.73
C ILE A 178 41.47 19.90 -16.33
N GLU A 179 42.40 19.81 -17.27
CA GLU A 179 43.72 19.22 -17.07
C GLU A 179 44.68 20.36 -16.72
N THR A 180 45.39 20.23 -15.61
CA THR A 180 46.30 21.24 -15.09
C THR A 180 47.71 20.68 -15.01
N ASP A 181 48.67 21.37 -15.61
CA ASP A 181 50.09 21.13 -15.40
C ASP A 181 50.66 22.32 -14.61
N PRO A 182 51.10 22.14 -13.34
CA PRO A 182 51.29 20.88 -12.61
C PRO A 182 50.01 20.29 -11.96
N ASP A 183 49.99 18.96 -11.76
CA ASP A 183 48.84 18.18 -11.27
C ASP A 183 48.31 18.56 -9.86
N TYR A 184 49.10 19.31 -9.09
CA TYR A 184 48.75 19.76 -7.72
C TYR A 184 48.13 21.16 -7.68
N ALA A 185 47.75 21.73 -8.83
CA ALA A 185 47.08 23.02 -8.88
C ALA A 185 45.70 22.95 -8.19
N GLU A 186 45.43 23.89 -7.29
CA GLU A 186 44.11 24.13 -6.74
C GLU A 186 43.25 24.85 -7.77
N ILE A 187 42.07 24.29 -8.07
CA ILE A 187 41.13 24.81 -9.07
C ILE A 187 39.88 25.30 -8.37
N GLU A 188 39.59 26.59 -8.50
CA GLU A 188 38.35 27.23 -8.05
C GLU A 188 37.57 27.75 -9.27
N ILE A 189 36.33 27.31 -9.44
CA ILE A 189 35.46 27.70 -10.56
C ILE A 189 34.32 28.54 -10.01
N THR A 190 34.20 29.77 -10.50
CA THR A 190 33.17 30.73 -10.06
C THR A 190 32.28 31.10 -11.24
N GLY A 191 30.95 31.07 -11.07
CA GLY A 191 29.99 31.48 -12.11
C GLY A 191 28.66 30.73 -12.18
N GLY A 192 28.43 29.71 -11.34
CA GLY A 192 27.24 28.86 -11.43
C GLY A 192 26.73 28.39 -10.07
N LEU A 193 25.45 28.02 -10.01
CA LEU A 193 24.73 27.71 -8.77
C LEU A 193 25.12 26.36 -8.15
N LEU A 194 25.47 25.36 -8.97
CA LEU A 194 25.81 24.00 -8.56
C LEU A 194 26.86 23.43 -9.52
N MET A 195 28.03 23.06 -9.02
CA MET A 195 29.15 22.50 -9.78
C MET A 195 29.73 21.25 -9.11
N PRO A 196 28.98 20.15 -9.03
CA PRO A 196 29.50 18.91 -8.45
C PRO A 196 30.65 18.35 -9.28
N ARG A 197 31.67 17.83 -8.60
CA ARG A 197 32.78 17.09 -9.24
C ARG A 197 32.42 15.60 -9.26
N LEU A 198 32.41 14.99 -10.45
CA LEU A 198 32.09 13.57 -10.62
C LEU A 198 33.10 12.91 -11.56
N GLY A 199 33.78 11.86 -11.08
CA GLY A 199 34.74 11.09 -11.89
C GLY A 199 35.91 11.92 -12.45
N GLY A 200 36.40 12.91 -11.68
CA GLY A 200 37.48 13.80 -12.10
C GLY A 200 37.07 14.94 -13.04
N ARG A 201 35.78 15.04 -13.40
CA ARG A 201 35.26 16.09 -14.29
C ARG A 201 34.36 17.07 -13.53
N TYR A 202 34.34 18.31 -13.98
CA TYR A 202 33.42 19.33 -13.49
C TYR A 202 32.15 19.30 -14.32
N LEU A 203 31.01 19.20 -13.64
CA LEU A 203 29.69 19.24 -14.25
C LEU A 203 29.26 20.70 -14.36
N LEU A 204 29.46 21.30 -15.54
CA LEU A 204 29.18 22.71 -15.82
C LEU A 204 27.99 22.83 -16.77
N ARG A 205 27.05 23.72 -16.46
CA ARG A 205 25.95 24.08 -17.37
C ARG A 205 26.48 25.02 -18.46
N GLN A 206 25.78 25.15 -19.59
CA GLN A 206 26.11 26.19 -20.58
C GLN A 206 26.12 27.59 -19.93
N GLY A 207 27.19 28.34 -20.10
CA GLY A 207 27.38 29.65 -19.46
C GLY A 207 28.83 30.12 -19.41
N ASP A 208 29.02 31.33 -18.89
CA ASP A 208 30.34 31.94 -18.69
C ASP A 208 30.84 31.68 -17.27
N TYR A 209 32.06 31.14 -17.18
CA TYR A 209 32.70 30.79 -15.92
C TYR A 209 34.07 31.44 -15.84
N THR A 210 34.53 31.72 -14.63
CA THR A 210 35.91 32.10 -14.37
C THR A 210 36.59 30.95 -13.62
N VAL A 211 37.65 30.42 -14.21
CA VAL A 211 38.51 29.42 -13.56
C VAL A 211 39.70 30.15 -12.95
N ALA A 212 39.86 30.05 -11.64
CA ALA A 212 41.04 30.47 -10.91
C ALA A 212 41.88 29.22 -10.59
N MET A 213 43.16 29.26 -10.92
CA MET A 213 44.12 28.20 -10.63
C MET A 213 45.26 28.77 -9.80
N ALA A 214 45.63 28.06 -8.72
CA ALA A 214 46.77 28.42 -7.88
C ALA A 214 47.62 27.17 -7.61
N ALA A 215 48.93 27.27 -7.79
CA ALA A 215 49.87 26.21 -7.48
C ALA A 215 51.08 26.78 -6.74
N ALA A 216 51.61 26.03 -5.77
CA ALA A 216 52.78 26.44 -5.01
C ALA A 216 53.99 26.59 -5.96
N GLY A 217 54.63 27.78 -5.95
CA GLY A 217 55.74 28.12 -6.83
C GLY A 217 55.34 28.71 -8.19
N TYR A 218 54.04 28.89 -8.47
CA TYR A 218 53.52 29.43 -9.72
C TYR A 218 52.67 30.69 -9.48
N VAL A 219 52.52 31.51 -10.53
CA VAL A 219 51.63 32.68 -10.51
C VAL A 219 50.19 32.22 -10.69
N SER A 220 49.27 32.73 -9.87
CA SER A 220 47.84 32.41 -9.97
C SER A 220 47.27 32.85 -11.32
N LEU A 221 46.56 31.94 -11.99
CA LEU A 221 45.91 32.19 -13.27
C LEU A 221 44.41 32.40 -13.04
N LYS A 222 43.83 33.44 -13.65
CA LYS A 222 42.37 33.63 -13.72
C LYS A 222 41.97 33.73 -15.17
N GLN A 223 41.20 32.76 -15.66
CA GLN A 223 40.82 32.67 -17.06
C GLN A 223 39.30 32.52 -17.21
N PRO A 224 38.65 33.37 -18.03
CA PRO A 224 37.26 33.17 -18.40
C PRO A 224 37.16 32.02 -19.41
N ILE A 225 36.17 31.14 -19.20
CA ILE A 225 35.82 30.04 -20.10
C ILE A 225 34.32 30.08 -20.38
N THR A 226 33.92 29.69 -21.59
CA THR A 226 32.52 29.54 -21.98
C THR A 226 32.26 28.07 -22.34
N VAL A 227 31.22 27.49 -21.75
CA VAL A 227 30.81 26.07 -21.90
C VAL A 227 29.51 25.96 -22.70
#